data_AF-A0A239NPV8-F1
#
_entry.id   AF-A0A239NPV8-F1
#
_cell.length_a   1.000
_cell.length_b   1.000
_cell.length_c   1.000
_cell.angle_alpha   90.00
_cell.angle_beta   90.00
_cell.angle_gamma   90.00
#
_symmetry.space_group_name_H-M   'P 1'
#
loop_
_entity.id
_entity.type
_entity.pdbx_description
1 polymer ?
#
loop_
_entity_poly.entity_id
_entity_poly.type
_entity_poly.pdbx_seq_one_letter_code
_entity_poly.pdbx_strand_id
1 'polypeptide(L)'
;MGGVDEFAGLRREVERLRAENARLARLLELRGQDIGPAPEQLAAPVAAPGLVTMNSPVRDKLDLFTSLFQARNDVYATRWENRRLGTAGWSPAVAGGWRKGMDRRSAAYLPRTAEVVAAHLVGDVFMGLYPLMTGNTCHFVVADFDGPTAMLDALAYTKAARTSGAPTGLEISQSGRGAHVWIFFAGPVLAAVARGVGTVLLHEAMVLRGSMDLRSYDRLFPNQDVLPEGGFGNLIAAPLQGRRRNDHGLTTFLDLATLEPYEDQWAFLSTLDRLSPGDAERLARQAKRATTGTDVASMSRSAATRVHPALPLEVHAEVGAGLSIDAAQLTPAALATFKHVAAMANPKFYELQRLRKSTWDTPRFIRGYDLTLD
;
A
#
# COMPACT_ATOMS: atom_id res chain seq x y z
N MET A 1 34.09 -23.01 -23.59
CA MET A 1 34.77 -23.42 -22.34
C MET A 1 34.35 -22.59 -21.10
N GLY A 2 33.83 -21.36 -21.22
CA GLY A 2 33.50 -20.52 -20.04
C GLY A 2 32.33 -20.97 -19.16
N GLY A 3 31.27 -21.57 -19.70
CA GLY A 3 30.08 -21.95 -18.91
C GLY A 3 30.27 -23.13 -17.94
N VAL A 4 31.25 -24.00 -18.20
CA VAL A 4 31.55 -25.13 -17.32
C VAL A 4 32.36 -24.67 -16.10
N ASP A 5 33.29 -23.73 -16.29
CA ASP A 5 34.06 -23.13 -15.21
C ASP A 5 33.22 -22.22 -14.31
N GLU A 6 32.27 -21.49 -14.89
CA GLU A 6 31.30 -20.67 -14.15
C GLU A 6 30.36 -21.55 -13.31
N PHE A 7 29.86 -22.65 -13.88
CA PHE A 7 29.03 -23.61 -13.14
C PHE A 7 29.81 -24.33 -12.03
N ALA A 8 31.09 -24.65 -12.27
CA ALA A 8 31.97 -25.17 -11.24
C ALA A 8 32.28 -24.13 -10.14
N GLY A 9 32.40 -22.85 -10.50
CA GLY A 9 32.53 -21.73 -9.58
C GLY A 9 31.32 -21.57 -8.67
N LEU A 10 30.12 -21.57 -9.26
CA LEU A 10 28.85 -21.47 -8.52
C LEU A 10 28.63 -22.66 -7.59
N ARG A 11 28.96 -23.89 -8.02
CA ARG A 11 28.88 -25.07 -7.15
C ARG A 11 29.81 -24.96 -5.94
N ARG A 12 31.04 -24.49 -6.15
CA ARG A 12 31.99 -24.24 -5.04
C ARG A 12 31.48 -23.18 -4.08
N GLU A 13 30.85 -22.13 -4.59
CA GLU A 13 30.28 -21.07 -3.76
C GLU A 13 29.06 -21.54 -2.96
N VAL A 14 28.19 -22.34 -3.56
CA VAL A 14 27.06 -22.96 -2.85
C VAL A 14 27.54 -23.87 -1.72
N GLU A 15 28.57 -24.67 -1.95
CA GLU A 15 29.15 -25.52 -0.91
C GLU A 15 29.82 -24.70 0.21
N ARG A 16 30.50 -23.61 -0.14
CA ARG A 16 31.07 -22.66 0.84
C ARG A 16 29.98 -22.04 1.72
N LEU A 17 28.91 -21.55 1.11
CA LEU A 17 27.79 -20.91 1.82
C LEU A 17 27.04 -21.92 2.71
N ARG A 18 26.88 -23.17 2.26
CA ARG A 18 26.31 -24.24 3.09
C ARG A 18 27.18 -24.56 4.31
N ALA A 19 28.49 -24.64 4.12
CA ALA A 19 29.42 -24.86 5.22
C ALA A 19 29.41 -23.72 6.24
N GLU A 20 29.33 -22.46 5.76
CA GLU A 20 29.26 -21.28 6.62
C GLU A 20 27.93 -21.18 7.37
N ASN A 21 26.79 -21.45 6.71
CA ASN A 21 25.50 -21.55 7.38
C ASN A 21 25.49 -22.63 8.47
N ALA A 22 26.11 -23.79 8.21
CA ALA A 22 26.25 -24.84 9.22
C ALA A 22 27.14 -24.41 10.40
N ARG A 23 28.18 -23.60 10.15
CA ARG A 23 29.04 -23.02 11.19
C ARG A 23 28.29 -22.00 12.04
N LEU A 24 27.57 -21.06 11.40
CA LEU A 24 26.79 -20.03 12.08
C LEU A 24 25.66 -20.64 12.91
N ALA A 25 24.97 -21.66 12.38
CA ALA A 25 23.93 -22.38 13.11
C ALA A 25 24.45 -23.06 14.38
N ARG A 26 25.69 -23.60 14.34
CA ARG A 26 26.36 -24.14 15.53
C ARG A 26 26.71 -23.06 16.55
N LEU A 27 27.14 -21.88 16.08
CA LEU A 27 27.59 -20.76 16.89
C LEU A 27 26.43 -20.06 17.62
N LEU A 28 25.23 -20.11 17.01
CA LEU A 28 23.98 -19.55 17.54
C LEU A 28 23.16 -20.54 18.38
N GLU A 29 23.71 -21.72 18.70
CA GLU A 29 23.04 -22.78 19.49
C GLU A 29 21.68 -23.24 18.93
N LEU A 30 21.45 -23.08 17.62
CA LEU A 30 20.19 -23.42 16.92
C LEU A 30 19.98 -24.94 16.72
N ARG A 31 20.51 -25.78 17.61
CA ARG A 31 20.43 -27.25 17.48
C ARG A 31 18.97 -27.71 17.54
N GLY A 32 18.48 -28.24 16.42
CA GLY A 32 17.12 -28.77 16.31
C GLY A 32 16.07 -27.78 15.81
N GLN A 33 16.46 -26.55 15.43
CA GLN A 33 15.59 -25.64 14.67
C GLN A 33 15.79 -25.87 13.18
N ASP A 34 14.69 -25.86 12.42
CA ASP A 34 14.74 -25.94 10.96
C ASP A 34 15.38 -24.66 10.41
N ILE A 35 16.64 -24.80 10.01
CA ILE A 35 17.47 -23.78 9.35
C ILE A 35 17.47 -23.97 7.83
N GLY A 36 16.60 -24.83 7.30
CA GLY A 36 16.27 -24.82 5.89
C GLY A 36 15.72 -23.44 5.49
N PRO A 37 15.88 -23.01 4.22
CA PRO A 37 15.08 -21.90 3.73
C PRO A 37 13.62 -22.23 4.05
N ALA A 38 12.91 -21.30 4.69
CA ALA A 38 11.48 -21.43 4.90
C ALA A 38 10.85 -21.89 3.56
N PRO A 39 9.90 -22.84 3.57
CA PRO A 39 9.27 -23.32 2.35
C PRO A 39 8.92 -22.11 1.49
N GLU A 40 9.41 -22.13 0.24
CA GLU A 40 9.27 -21.05 -0.73
C GLU A 40 7.94 -20.37 -0.55
N GLN A 41 8.04 -19.08 -0.27
CA GLN A 41 6.96 -18.13 -0.04
C GLN A 41 5.76 -18.45 -0.94
N LEU A 42 4.55 -18.30 -0.40
CA LEU A 42 3.24 -18.50 -1.04
C LEU A 42 2.96 -17.61 -2.28
N ALA A 43 4.00 -17.07 -2.92
CA ALA A 43 3.95 -16.31 -4.15
C ALA A 43 4.01 -17.24 -5.36
N ALA A 44 3.16 -17.00 -6.35
CA ALA A 44 3.32 -17.64 -7.66
C ALA A 44 4.63 -17.15 -8.30
N PRO A 45 5.45 -18.03 -8.91
CA PRO A 45 6.63 -17.59 -9.64
C PRO A 45 6.18 -16.66 -10.78
N VAL A 46 6.58 -15.39 -10.70
CA VAL A 46 6.36 -14.43 -11.77
C VAL A 46 7.34 -14.79 -12.89
N ALA A 47 6.83 -14.99 -14.10
CA ALA A 47 7.67 -15.09 -15.28
C ALA A 47 8.55 -13.82 -15.37
N ALA A 48 9.87 -14.03 -15.47
CA ALA A 48 10.90 -13.03 -15.67
C ALA A 48 10.46 -11.93 -16.67
N PRO A 49 10.92 -10.68 -16.47
CA PRO A 49 12.32 -10.36 -16.73
C PRO A 49 13.12 -10.67 -15.47
N GLY A 50 14.37 -11.11 -15.63
CA GLY A 50 15.25 -11.39 -14.49
C GLY A 50 15.49 -10.13 -13.64
N LEU A 51 16.52 -10.17 -12.79
CA LEU A 51 16.94 -9.00 -12.03
C LEU A 51 17.14 -7.78 -12.96
N VAL A 52 16.30 -6.76 -12.81
CA VAL A 52 16.41 -5.48 -13.54
C VAL A 52 17.10 -4.50 -12.62
N THR A 53 18.15 -3.85 -13.10
CA THR A 53 18.95 -2.88 -12.33
C THR A 53 18.95 -1.54 -13.04
N MET A 54 19.52 -0.51 -12.41
CA MET A 54 19.70 0.80 -13.05
C MET A 54 20.51 0.72 -14.35
N ASN A 55 21.42 -0.26 -14.44
CA ASN A 55 22.27 -0.55 -15.61
C ASN A 55 21.58 -1.40 -16.68
N SER A 56 20.40 -1.95 -16.40
CA SER A 56 19.63 -2.69 -17.39
C SER A 56 19.15 -1.78 -18.53
N PRO A 57 18.90 -2.33 -19.73
CA PRO A 57 18.31 -1.62 -20.85
C PRO A 57 17.06 -0.82 -20.46
N VAL A 58 16.85 0.33 -21.12
CA VAL A 58 15.67 1.18 -20.88
C VAL A 58 14.37 0.40 -21.07
N ARG A 59 14.33 -0.49 -22.06
CA ARG A 59 13.17 -1.35 -22.34
C ARG A 59 12.80 -2.22 -21.14
N ASP A 60 13.76 -2.90 -20.53
CA ASP A 60 13.53 -3.79 -19.39
C ASP A 60 12.98 -3.02 -18.18
N LYS A 61 13.46 -1.80 -17.95
CA LYS A 61 12.95 -0.90 -16.89
C LYS A 61 11.52 -0.46 -17.17
N LEU A 62 11.18 -0.11 -18.42
CA LEU A 62 9.83 0.26 -18.82
C LEU A 62 8.85 -0.93 -18.71
N ASP A 63 9.30 -2.11 -19.10
CA ASP A 63 8.51 -3.36 -19.02
C ASP A 63 8.26 -3.73 -17.55
N LEU A 64 9.28 -3.67 -16.69
CA LEU A 64 9.13 -3.90 -15.25
C LEU A 64 8.13 -2.90 -14.63
N PHE A 65 8.32 -1.60 -14.87
CA PHE A 65 7.42 -0.56 -14.36
C PHE A 65 5.98 -0.82 -14.79
N THR A 66 5.77 -1.09 -16.08
CA THR A 66 4.44 -1.33 -16.64
C THR A 66 3.81 -2.60 -16.07
N SER A 67 4.61 -3.63 -15.78
CA SER A 67 4.14 -4.90 -15.22
C SER A 67 3.72 -4.81 -13.74
N LEU A 68 4.33 -3.91 -12.96
CA LEU A 68 3.99 -3.69 -11.55
C LEU A 68 2.84 -2.69 -11.41
N PHE A 69 2.96 -1.54 -12.06
CA PHE A 69 2.00 -0.44 -11.97
C PHE A 69 0.89 -0.55 -13.03
N GLN A 70 0.28 -1.74 -13.11
CA GLN A 70 -0.81 -2.04 -14.03
C GLN A 70 -2.09 -1.32 -13.60
N ALA A 71 -2.43 -0.30 -14.37
CA ALA A 71 -3.61 0.54 -14.20
C ALA A 71 -4.35 0.65 -15.55
N ARG A 72 -5.38 1.49 -15.64
CA ARG A 72 -6.03 1.79 -16.92
C ARG A 72 -5.02 2.22 -17.98
N ASN A 73 -5.19 1.69 -19.20
CA ASN A 73 -4.36 2.04 -20.36
C ASN A 73 -5.06 3.03 -21.30
N ASP A 74 -6.37 3.16 -21.21
CA ASP A 74 -7.17 4.07 -22.04
C ASP A 74 -7.16 5.52 -21.54
N VAL A 75 -6.70 5.76 -20.30
CA VAL A 75 -6.61 7.09 -19.70
C VAL A 75 -5.54 7.14 -18.60
N TYR A 76 -4.83 8.27 -18.51
CA TYR A 76 -3.99 8.62 -17.37
C TYR A 76 -4.29 10.06 -16.90
N ALA A 77 -3.83 10.43 -15.70
CA ALA A 77 -3.93 11.79 -15.21
C ALA A 77 -2.60 12.54 -15.38
N THR A 78 -2.64 13.85 -15.59
CA THR A 78 -1.47 14.73 -15.51
C THR A 78 -1.59 15.65 -14.31
N ARG A 79 -0.46 15.89 -13.64
CA ARG A 79 -0.38 16.96 -12.64
C ARG A 79 -0.27 18.30 -13.35
N TRP A 80 -1.04 19.28 -12.90
CA TRP A 80 -0.91 20.67 -13.31
C TRP A 80 -0.59 21.55 -12.10
N GLU A 81 0.12 22.63 -12.34
CA GLU A 81 0.50 23.61 -11.32
C GLU A 81 0.32 25.01 -11.89
N ASN A 82 -0.36 25.87 -11.15
CA ASN A 82 -0.50 27.29 -11.45
C ASN A 82 0.41 28.07 -10.50
N ARG A 83 1.63 28.36 -10.96
CA ARG A 83 2.64 29.07 -10.16
C ARG A 83 2.18 30.44 -9.68
N ARG A 84 1.31 31.13 -10.44
CA ARG A 84 0.80 32.46 -10.07
C ARG A 84 -0.18 32.40 -8.90
N LEU A 85 -1.03 31.38 -8.87
CA LEU A 85 -2.05 31.21 -7.83
C LEU A 85 -1.61 30.29 -6.69
N GLY A 86 -0.43 29.66 -6.81
CA GLY A 86 0.05 28.67 -5.85
C GLY A 86 -0.81 27.40 -5.79
N THR A 87 -1.67 27.16 -6.78
CA THR A 87 -2.56 26.00 -6.81
C THR A 87 -2.00 24.89 -7.68
N ALA A 88 -2.29 23.65 -7.29
CA ALA A 88 -1.91 22.46 -8.05
C ALA A 88 -3.03 21.44 -8.00
N GLY A 89 -3.06 20.54 -8.96
CA GLY A 89 -4.05 19.48 -8.99
C GLY A 89 -3.76 18.44 -10.05
N TRP A 90 -4.75 17.57 -10.23
CA TRP A 90 -4.72 16.49 -11.19
C TRP A 90 -5.90 16.61 -12.13
N SER A 91 -5.69 16.29 -13.39
CA SER A 91 -6.78 16.16 -14.36
C SER A 91 -6.49 15.00 -15.30
N PRO A 92 -7.51 14.31 -15.84
CA PRO A 92 -7.29 13.35 -16.90
C PRO A 92 -6.57 14.01 -18.08
N ALA A 93 -5.65 13.30 -18.72
CA ALA A 93 -4.99 13.77 -19.92
C ALA A 93 -5.97 13.78 -21.08
N VAL A 94 -6.11 14.92 -21.75
CA VAL A 94 -7.04 15.14 -22.88
C VAL A 94 -6.27 15.74 -24.04
N ALA A 95 -6.54 15.26 -25.25
CA ALA A 95 -5.95 15.79 -26.47
C ALA A 95 -6.26 17.29 -26.62
N GLY A 96 -5.23 18.12 -26.78
CA GLY A 96 -5.39 19.58 -26.89
C GLY A 96 -5.74 20.29 -25.56
N GLY A 97 -5.72 19.59 -24.43
CA GLY A 97 -5.92 20.14 -23.10
C GLY A 97 -7.37 20.47 -22.74
N TRP A 98 -7.61 20.74 -21.45
CA TRP A 98 -8.92 21.14 -20.94
C TRP A 98 -9.27 22.57 -21.34
N ARG A 99 -10.49 22.79 -21.85
CA ARG A 99 -11.05 24.11 -22.18
C ARG A 99 -12.26 24.41 -21.31
N LYS A 100 -12.51 25.69 -21.04
CA LYS A 100 -13.67 26.12 -20.24
C LYS A 100 -14.96 25.67 -20.94
N GLY A 101 -15.86 25.01 -20.20
CA GLY A 101 -17.13 24.49 -20.72
C GLY A 101 -17.02 23.18 -21.49
N MET A 102 -15.83 22.56 -21.59
CA MET A 102 -15.69 21.23 -22.18
C MET A 102 -16.43 20.19 -21.35
N ASP A 103 -17.32 19.44 -21.99
CA ASP A 103 -17.98 18.31 -21.36
C ASP A 103 -16.97 17.18 -21.12
N ARG A 104 -16.92 16.71 -19.87
CA ARG A 104 -15.99 15.65 -19.46
C ARG A 104 -16.36 14.33 -20.14
N ARG A 105 -17.65 14.05 -20.38
CA ARG A 105 -18.09 12.75 -20.92
C ARG A 105 -17.69 12.53 -22.38
N SER A 106 -17.47 13.61 -23.12
CA SER A 106 -17.12 13.59 -24.54
C SER A 106 -15.66 13.99 -24.82
N ALA A 107 -14.86 14.19 -23.77
CA ALA A 107 -13.45 14.56 -23.92
C ALA A 107 -12.63 13.43 -24.55
N ALA A 108 -11.72 13.79 -25.46
CA ALA A 108 -10.79 12.87 -26.10
C ALA A 108 -9.62 12.54 -25.15
N TYR A 109 -9.83 11.55 -24.27
CA TYR A 109 -8.83 11.10 -23.31
C TYR A 109 -7.62 10.45 -23.99
N LEU A 110 -6.43 10.69 -23.43
CA LEU A 110 -5.18 10.15 -23.96
C LEU A 110 -4.80 8.83 -23.26
N PRO A 111 -4.41 7.80 -24.02
CA PRO A 111 -4.00 6.52 -23.45
C PRO A 111 -2.66 6.62 -22.73
N ARG A 112 -2.45 5.72 -21.77
CA ARG A 112 -1.17 5.55 -21.07
C ARG A 112 -0.24 4.68 -21.92
N THR A 113 0.59 5.30 -22.75
CA THR A 113 1.54 4.59 -23.63
C THR A 113 2.91 4.43 -22.98
N ALA A 114 3.80 3.63 -23.59
CA ALA A 114 5.18 3.47 -23.14
C ALA A 114 5.95 4.80 -23.15
N GLU A 115 5.66 5.68 -24.12
CA GLU A 115 6.24 7.02 -24.23
C GLU A 115 5.82 7.91 -23.04
N VAL A 116 4.56 7.81 -22.59
CA VAL A 116 4.09 8.54 -21.40
C VAL A 116 4.79 8.03 -20.14
N VAL A 117 4.99 6.71 -20.02
CA VAL A 117 5.75 6.12 -18.91
C VAL A 117 7.21 6.61 -18.94
N ALA A 118 7.86 6.60 -20.10
CA ALA A 118 9.21 7.12 -20.25
C ALA A 118 9.30 8.60 -19.87
N ALA A 119 8.38 9.43 -20.39
CA ALA A 119 8.28 10.86 -20.06
C ALA A 119 8.07 11.10 -18.55
N HIS A 120 7.33 10.22 -17.88
CA HIS A 120 7.18 10.27 -16.43
C HIS A 120 8.49 9.99 -15.68
N LEU A 121 9.19 8.93 -16.08
CA LEU A 121 10.41 8.46 -15.40
C LEU A 121 11.60 9.40 -15.60
N VAL A 122 11.68 10.12 -16.72
CA VAL A 122 12.68 11.18 -16.97
C VAL A 122 12.25 12.53 -16.39
N GLY A 123 10.96 12.69 -16.11
CA GLY A 123 10.42 13.80 -15.33
C GLY A 123 9.76 14.92 -16.14
N ASP A 124 9.51 14.70 -17.42
CA ASP A 124 8.81 15.62 -18.31
C ASP A 124 7.31 15.71 -18.01
N VAL A 125 6.73 14.60 -17.56
CA VAL A 125 5.34 14.53 -17.11
C VAL A 125 5.30 13.99 -15.68
N PHE A 126 4.30 14.40 -14.91
CA PHE A 126 3.93 13.68 -13.70
C PHE A 126 2.59 13.00 -13.93
N MET A 127 2.61 11.69 -14.18
CA MET A 127 1.43 10.91 -14.45
C MET A 127 0.77 10.41 -13.17
N GLY A 128 -0.56 10.33 -13.18
CA GLY A 128 -1.36 9.63 -12.19
C GLY A 128 -2.03 8.41 -12.81
N LEU A 129 -2.17 7.36 -12.02
CA LEU A 129 -2.72 6.07 -12.38
C LEU A 129 -4.17 5.96 -11.90
N TYR A 130 -5.04 5.45 -12.76
CA TYR A 130 -6.39 5.02 -12.39
C TYR A 130 -6.39 3.50 -12.17
N PRO A 131 -6.33 3.01 -10.91
CA PRO A 131 -6.11 1.60 -10.61
C PRO A 131 -7.34 0.71 -10.86
N LEU A 132 -8.54 1.30 -10.91
CA LEU A 132 -9.77 0.55 -11.12
C LEU A 132 -10.03 0.31 -12.61
N MET A 133 -9.87 -0.93 -13.04
CA MET A 133 -10.05 -1.36 -14.42
C MET A 133 -11.52 -1.63 -14.77
N THR A 134 -11.77 -1.82 -16.07
CA THR A 134 -13.05 -2.37 -16.54
C THR A 134 -13.25 -3.77 -15.94
N GLY A 135 -14.49 -4.10 -15.57
CA GLY A 135 -14.80 -5.34 -14.85
C GLY A 135 -14.55 -5.28 -13.34
N ASN A 136 -14.28 -4.08 -12.79
CA ASN A 136 -14.11 -3.85 -11.35
C ASN A 136 -12.90 -4.59 -10.74
N THR A 137 -11.84 -4.78 -11.52
CA THR A 137 -10.59 -5.40 -11.08
C THR A 137 -9.48 -4.38 -10.92
N CYS A 138 -8.42 -4.77 -10.23
CA CYS A 138 -7.15 -4.06 -10.16
C CYS A 138 -5.98 -5.04 -10.06
N HIS A 139 -4.76 -4.55 -10.26
CA HIS A 139 -3.52 -5.32 -10.13
C HIS A 139 -2.68 -4.95 -8.91
N PHE A 140 -3.15 -3.99 -8.12
CA PHE A 140 -2.54 -3.62 -6.86
C PHE A 140 -3.58 -3.00 -5.92
N VAL A 141 -3.24 -2.98 -4.64
CA VAL A 141 -3.86 -2.09 -3.66
C VAL A 141 -2.77 -1.22 -3.03
N VAL A 142 -3.07 0.05 -2.81
CA VAL A 142 -2.17 0.98 -2.12
C VAL A 142 -2.86 1.57 -0.92
N ALA A 143 -2.20 1.55 0.23
CA ALA A 143 -2.59 2.33 1.40
C ALA A 143 -1.81 3.65 1.40
N ASP A 144 -2.54 4.76 1.42
CA ASP A 144 -2.00 6.12 1.43
C ASP A 144 -2.07 6.72 2.83
N PHE A 145 -0.91 7.07 3.38
CA PHE A 145 -0.78 7.67 4.69
C PHE A 145 -0.28 9.10 4.54
N ASP A 146 -1.01 10.06 5.11
CA ASP A 146 -0.61 11.46 5.16
C ASP A 146 -0.56 11.98 6.60
N GLY A 147 0.19 13.06 6.77
CA GLY A 147 0.25 13.80 8.02
C GLY A 147 1.53 13.52 8.81
N PRO A 148 1.67 14.14 9.99
CA PRO A 148 2.90 14.08 10.78
C PRO A 148 3.34 12.65 11.15
N THR A 149 2.40 11.71 11.22
CA THR A 149 2.66 10.33 11.63
C THR A 149 2.73 9.34 10.48
N ALA A 150 2.60 9.80 9.22
CA ALA A 150 2.41 8.96 8.04
C ALA A 150 3.42 7.81 7.92
N MET A 151 4.72 8.10 8.08
CA MET A 151 5.78 7.08 7.96
C MET A 151 5.61 5.96 8.99
N LEU A 152 5.32 6.33 10.24
CA LEU A 152 5.09 5.35 11.30
C LEU A 152 3.79 4.53 11.05
N ASP A 153 2.79 5.09 10.35
CA ASP A 153 1.51 4.41 10.05
C ASP A 153 1.76 3.39 8.95
N ALA A 154 2.50 3.82 7.92
CA ALA A 154 2.97 2.97 6.84
C ALA A 154 3.83 1.81 7.35
N LEU A 155 4.73 2.04 8.33
CA LEU A 155 5.54 0.98 8.93
C LEU A 155 4.70 -0.03 9.73
N ALA A 156 3.71 0.44 10.50
CA ALA A 156 2.78 -0.46 11.19
C ALA A 156 1.97 -1.32 10.20
N TYR A 157 1.52 -0.71 9.10
CA TYR A 157 0.83 -1.40 8.02
C TYR A 157 1.73 -2.41 7.28
N THR A 158 2.97 -2.05 6.97
CA THR A 158 3.97 -2.95 6.40
C THR A 158 4.27 -4.14 7.32
N LYS A 159 4.36 -3.91 8.64
CA LYS A 159 4.53 -4.99 9.63
C LYS A 159 3.32 -5.94 9.64
N ALA A 160 2.11 -5.39 9.59
CA ALA A 160 0.89 -6.19 9.47
C ALA A 160 0.84 -7.01 8.18
N ALA A 161 1.22 -6.40 7.05
CA ALA A 161 1.28 -7.03 5.74
C ALA A 161 2.25 -8.21 5.73
N ARG A 162 3.49 -8.00 6.21
CA ARG A 162 4.52 -9.03 6.28
C ARG A 162 4.06 -10.24 7.10
N THR A 163 3.43 -10.01 8.26
CA THR A 163 2.93 -11.11 9.11
C THR A 163 1.78 -11.87 8.45
N SER A 164 1.00 -11.18 7.61
CA SER A 164 -0.09 -11.77 6.84
C SER A 164 0.36 -12.42 5.52
N GLY A 165 1.68 -12.47 5.25
CA GLY A 165 2.23 -13.01 4.01
C GLY A 165 1.97 -12.15 2.77
N ALA A 166 1.68 -10.86 2.94
CA ALA A 166 1.47 -9.92 1.84
C ALA A 166 2.77 -9.12 1.57
N PRO A 167 3.42 -9.30 0.42
CA PRO A 167 4.59 -8.51 0.03
C PRO A 167 4.22 -7.04 -0.18
N THR A 168 5.11 -6.13 0.23
CA THR A 168 4.88 -4.69 0.17
C THR A 168 6.08 -3.90 -0.33
N GLY A 169 5.83 -2.83 -1.10
CA GLY A 169 6.79 -1.75 -1.33
C GLY A 169 6.39 -0.48 -0.58
N LEU A 170 7.29 0.07 0.24
CA LEU A 170 7.09 1.35 0.93
C LEU A 170 7.66 2.48 0.09
N GLU A 171 6.81 3.40 -0.37
CA GLU A 171 7.18 4.57 -1.16
C GLU A 171 7.02 5.85 -0.34
N ILE A 172 8.00 6.76 -0.37
CA ILE A 172 7.81 8.12 0.15
C ILE A 172 6.99 8.94 -0.86
N SER A 173 5.94 9.61 -0.39
CA SER A 173 5.03 10.30 -1.29
C SER A 173 5.70 11.51 -1.96
N GLN A 174 5.03 12.05 -2.99
CA GLN A 174 5.51 13.23 -3.70
C GLN A 174 5.70 14.47 -2.82
N SER A 175 5.07 14.54 -1.65
CA SER A 175 5.15 15.67 -0.72
C SER A 175 6.29 15.54 0.28
N GLY A 176 6.90 14.35 0.39
CA GLY A 176 7.86 14.00 1.44
C GLY A 176 7.27 13.89 2.84
N ARG A 177 5.96 14.12 3.00
CA ARG A 177 5.25 14.09 4.29
C ARG A 177 4.28 12.92 4.41
N GLY A 178 3.95 12.28 3.29
CA GLY A 178 3.12 11.09 3.26
C GLY A 178 3.94 9.88 2.81
N ALA A 179 3.34 8.70 2.91
CA ALA A 179 3.92 7.45 2.47
C ALA A 179 2.83 6.56 1.85
N HIS A 180 3.20 5.80 0.83
CA HIS A 180 2.33 4.82 0.20
C HIS A 180 2.87 3.41 0.44
N VAL A 181 2.01 2.47 0.82
CA VAL A 181 2.37 1.05 0.90
C VAL A 181 1.67 0.29 -0.21
N TRP A 182 2.45 -0.20 -1.16
CA TRP A 182 2.00 -0.89 -2.37
C TRP A 182 1.98 -2.39 -2.15
N ILE A 183 0.88 -3.06 -2.50
CA ILE A 183 0.77 -4.53 -2.60
C ILE A 183 0.36 -4.87 -4.02
N PHE A 184 1.19 -5.65 -4.72
CA PHE A 184 0.96 -6.05 -6.11
C PHE A 184 0.34 -7.45 -6.18
N PHE A 185 -0.54 -7.66 -7.17
CA PHE A 185 -1.17 -8.95 -7.42
C PHE A 185 -0.57 -9.64 -8.65
N ALA A 186 -0.43 -10.97 -8.58
CA ALA A 186 0.10 -11.76 -9.70
C ALA A 186 -0.87 -11.84 -10.89
N GLY A 187 -2.16 -11.56 -10.66
CA GLY A 187 -3.21 -11.51 -11.67
C GLY A 187 -4.30 -10.51 -11.28
N PRO A 188 -5.33 -10.32 -12.12
CA PRO A 188 -6.42 -9.41 -11.82
C PRO A 188 -7.19 -9.87 -10.57
N VAL A 189 -7.45 -8.94 -9.65
CA VAL A 189 -8.21 -9.16 -8.41
C VAL A 189 -9.39 -8.20 -8.38
N LEU A 190 -10.56 -8.63 -7.93
CA LEU A 190 -11.71 -7.74 -7.73
C LEU A 190 -11.33 -6.61 -6.75
N ALA A 191 -11.69 -5.38 -7.06
CA ALA A 191 -11.38 -4.22 -6.23
C ALA A 191 -11.93 -4.36 -4.80
N ALA A 192 -13.08 -5.02 -4.63
CA ALA A 192 -13.63 -5.38 -3.32
C ALA A 192 -12.70 -6.30 -2.50
N VAL A 193 -12.08 -7.29 -3.16
CA VAL A 193 -11.12 -8.21 -2.52
C VAL A 193 -9.83 -7.46 -2.18
N ALA A 194 -9.31 -6.67 -3.11
CA ALA A 194 -8.11 -5.86 -2.90
C ALA A 194 -8.27 -4.87 -1.72
N ARG A 195 -9.41 -4.19 -1.65
CA ARG A 195 -9.77 -3.32 -0.50
C ARG A 195 -10.02 -4.13 0.77
N GLY A 196 -10.53 -5.35 0.67
CA GLY A 196 -10.64 -6.28 1.79
C GLY A 196 -9.28 -6.62 2.39
N VAL A 197 -8.27 -6.91 1.57
CA VAL A 197 -6.86 -7.05 2.00
C VAL A 197 -6.41 -5.80 2.73
N GLY A 198 -6.55 -4.62 2.12
CA GLY A 198 -6.13 -3.36 2.75
C GLY A 198 -6.85 -3.07 4.06
N THR A 199 -8.14 -3.42 4.16
CA THR A 199 -8.94 -3.24 5.39
C THR A 199 -8.43 -4.11 6.53
N VAL A 200 -8.09 -5.38 6.27
CA VAL A 200 -7.52 -6.28 7.28
C VAL A 200 -6.21 -5.72 7.82
N LEU A 201 -5.32 -5.33 6.90
CA LEU A 201 -4.00 -4.84 7.26
C LEU A 201 -4.05 -3.50 7.99
N LEU A 202 -4.98 -2.61 7.62
CA LEU A 202 -5.25 -1.38 8.37
C LEU A 202 -5.74 -1.69 9.79
N HIS A 203 -6.68 -2.61 9.96
CA HIS A 203 -7.16 -2.99 11.30
C HIS A 203 -6.02 -3.50 12.18
N GLU A 204 -5.20 -4.41 11.66
CA GLU A 204 -4.00 -4.92 12.36
C GLU A 204 -3.02 -3.79 12.72
N ALA A 205 -2.74 -2.88 11.78
CA ALA A 205 -1.88 -1.72 12.02
C ALA A 205 -2.45 -0.79 13.09
N MET A 206 -3.76 -0.56 13.07
CA MET A 206 -4.45 0.24 14.09
C MET A 206 -4.32 -0.40 15.47
N VAL A 207 -4.47 -1.72 15.58
CA VAL A 207 -4.28 -2.44 16.85
C VAL A 207 -2.83 -2.41 17.33
N LEU A 208 -1.85 -2.50 16.41
CA LEU A 208 -0.43 -2.36 16.74
C LEU A 208 -0.10 -0.98 17.30
N ARG A 209 -0.69 0.07 16.72
CA ARG A 209 -0.24 1.45 16.95
C ARG A 209 -1.14 2.27 17.86
N GLY A 210 -2.43 1.95 17.93
CA GLY A 210 -3.45 2.60 18.77
C GLY A 210 -3.83 4.01 18.31
N SER A 211 -2.85 4.86 17.98
CA SER A 211 -3.06 6.28 17.67
C SER A 211 -3.53 6.54 16.23
N MET A 212 -3.50 5.54 15.33
CA MET A 212 -4.05 5.63 13.98
C MET A 212 -5.52 6.12 13.96
N ASP A 213 -5.86 6.91 12.95
CA ASP A 213 -7.22 7.43 12.73
C ASP A 213 -8.04 6.45 11.86
N LEU A 214 -9.32 6.27 12.17
CA LEU A 214 -10.26 5.48 11.37
C LEU A 214 -10.41 5.98 9.94
N ARG A 215 -10.13 7.27 9.67
CA ARG A 215 -10.07 7.81 8.30
C ARG A 215 -9.04 7.10 7.41
N SER A 216 -8.08 6.38 7.99
CA SER A 216 -7.13 5.56 7.22
C SER A 216 -7.84 4.47 6.40
N TYR A 217 -9.02 3.99 6.82
CA TYR A 217 -9.84 3.03 6.06
C TYR A 217 -10.36 3.56 4.71
N ASP A 218 -10.39 4.88 4.54
CA ASP A 218 -10.87 5.53 3.33
C ASP A 218 -9.73 5.83 2.33
N ARG A 219 -8.48 5.56 2.72
CA ARG A 219 -7.25 5.92 1.98
C ARG A 219 -6.63 4.74 1.24
N LEU A 220 -7.47 3.84 0.74
CA LEU A 220 -7.06 2.73 -0.11
C LEU A 220 -7.27 3.08 -1.59
N PHE A 221 -6.35 2.66 -2.45
CA PHE A 221 -6.45 2.81 -3.90
C PHE A 221 -6.44 1.42 -4.55
N PRO A 222 -7.49 1.01 -5.29
CA PRO A 222 -8.73 1.76 -5.57
C PRO A 222 -9.56 2.05 -4.31
N ASN A 223 -10.29 3.18 -4.28
CA ASN A 223 -11.09 3.58 -3.11
C ASN A 223 -12.55 3.09 -3.17
N GLN A 224 -12.91 2.42 -4.26
CA GLN A 224 -14.26 1.95 -4.56
C GLN A 224 -14.20 0.54 -5.16
N ASP A 225 -15.26 -0.23 -4.93
CA ASP A 225 -15.36 -1.63 -5.37
C ASP A 225 -15.83 -1.75 -6.81
N VAL A 226 -16.50 -0.72 -7.32
CA VAL A 226 -17.17 -0.72 -8.61
C VAL A 226 -16.88 0.57 -9.32
N LEU A 227 -16.61 0.48 -10.63
CA LEU A 227 -16.34 1.64 -11.45
C LEU A 227 -17.63 2.50 -11.55
N PRO A 228 -17.56 3.81 -11.23
CA PRO A 228 -18.72 4.69 -11.36
C PRO A 228 -19.11 4.86 -12.83
N GLU A 229 -20.42 5.03 -13.07
CA GLU A 229 -20.94 5.21 -14.43
C GLU A 229 -20.31 6.44 -15.10
N GLY A 230 -19.68 6.23 -16.26
CA GLY A 230 -19.01 7.30 -17.02
C GLY A 230 -17.73 7.86 -16.39
N GLY A 231 -17.15 7.18 -15.37
CA GLY A 231 -15.91 7.60 -14.71
C GLY A 231 -14.78 6.57 -14.81
N PHE A 232 -13.59 6.98 -14.36
CA PHE A 232 -12.36 6.14 -14.37
C PHE A 232 -11.92 5.72 -12.97
N GLY A 233 -12.72 6.04 -11.95
CA GLY A 233 -12.37 5.88 -10.55
C GLY A 233 -11.44 6.97 -10.02
N ASN A 234 -10.84 6.71 -8.86
CA ASN A 234 -9.90 7.60 -8.18
C ASN A 234 -8.49 7.45 -8.77
N LEU A 235 -7.65 8.48 -8.63
CA LEU A 235 -6.28 8.45 -9.12
C LEU A 235 -5.28 8.39 -7.97
N ILE A 236 -4.14 7.74 -8.21
CA ILE A 236 -2.95 7.81 -7.37
C ILE A 236 -1.78 8.32 -8.20
N ALA A 237 -0.88 9.13 -7.63
CA ALA A 237 0.32 9.55 -8.34
C ALA A 237 1.21 8.33 -8.64
N ALA A 238 1.76 8.25 -9.86
CA ALA A 238 2.72 7.19 -10.17
C ALA A 238 4.05 7.42 -9.43
N PRO A 239 4.70 6.37 -8.91
CA PRO A 239 6.00 6.51 -8.26
C PRO A 239 7.13 6.70 -9.28
N LEU A 240 8.32 7.07 -8.80
CA LEU A 240 9.54 7.24 -9.57
C LEU A 240 9.48 8.36 -10.62
N GLN A 241 8.78 9.47 -10.31
CA GLN A 241 8.79 10.63 -11.19
C GLN A 241 10.19 11.24 -11.26
N GLY A 242 10.71 11.44 -12.47
CA GLY A 242 12.14 11.73 -12.68
C GLY A 242 12.69 12.92 -11.91
N ARG A 243 12.01 14.07 -11.92
CA ARG A 243 12.45 15.27 -11.20
C ARG A 243 12.32 15.11 -9.70
N ARG A 244 11.20 14.58 -9.20
CA ARG A 244 10.99 14.37 -7.76
C ARG A 244 12.00 13.42 -7.15
N ARG A 245 12.31 12.34 -7.87
CA ARG A 245 13.35 11.38 -7.48
C ARG A 245 14.72 12.04 -7.46
N ASN A 246 15.11 12.73 -8.54
CA ASN A 246 16.47 13.23 -8.68
C ASN A 246 16.75 14.47 -7.81
N ASP A 247 15.78 15.37 -7.67
CA ASP A 247 15.98 16.65 -6.98
C ASP A 247 15.81 16.52 -5.46
N HIS A 248 14.98 15.57 -5.00
CA HIS A 248 14.54 15.48 -3.61
C HIS A 248 14.47 14.07 -3.03
N GLY A 249 14.80 13.02 -3.81
CA GLY A 249 14.63 11.63 -3.37
C GLY A 249 13.18 11.20 -3.18
N LEU A 250 12.20 11.98 -3.66
CA LEU A 250 10.77 11.73 -3.45
C LEU A 250 10.20 10.77 -4.49
N THR A 251 9.03 10.19 -4.20
CA THR A 251 8.40 9.14 -5.04
C THR A 251 9.26 7.88 -5.20
N THR A 252 10.20 7.66 -4.27
CA THR A 252 11.10 6.50 -4.26
C THR A 252 10.67 5.48 -3.23
N PHE A 253 11.06 4.24 -3.45
CA PHE A 253 10.90 3.16 -2.48
C PHE A 253 12.04 3.17 -1.48
N LEU A 254 11.69 2.93 -0.22
CA LEU A 254 12.58 3.04 0.93
C LEU A 254 12.98 1.67 1.47
N ASP A 255 14.23 1.55 1.91
CA ASP A 255 14.70 0.43 2.70
C ASP A 255 14.07 0.47 4.09
N LEU A 256 13.42 -0.62 4.51
CA LEU A 256 12.74 -0.68 5.81
C LEU A 256 13.70 -0.64 7.01
N ALA A 257 14.98 -0.96 6.82
CA ALA A 257 15.99 -0.94 7.87
C ALA A 257 16.56 0.48 8.10
N THR A 258 16.72 1.27 7.05
CA THR A 258 17.34 2.61 7.13
C THR A 258 16.35 3.76 6.94
N LEU A 259 15.20 3.47 6.32
CA LEU A 259 14.21 4.45 5.83
C LEU A 259 14.77 5.43 4.80
N GLU A 260 15.90 5.08 4.17
CA GLU A 260 16.48 5.82 3.04
C GLU A 260 16.02 5.20 1.72
N PRO A 261 15.97 5.98 0.62
CA PRO A 261 15.72 5.44 -0.71
C PRO A 261 16.71 4.32 -1.06
N TYR A 262 16.23 3.21 -1.61
CA TYR A 262 17.11 2.19 -2.17
C TYR A 262 18.06 2.79 -3.22
N GLU A 263 19.34 2.43 -3.16
CA GLU A 263 20.35 2.88 -4.12
C GLU A 263 19.98 2.52 -5.57
N ASP A 264 19.50 1.28 -5.77
CA ASP A 264 18.95 0.81 -7.03
C ASP A 264 17.46 0.49 -6.88
N GLN A 265 16.63 1.48 -7.22
CA GLN A 265 15.17 1.38 -7.24
C GLN A 265 14.68 0.24 -8.16
N TRP A 266 15.36 -0.01 -9.27
CA TRP A 266 14.96 -1.05 -10.22
C TRP A 266 15.25 -2.44 -9.67
N ALA A 267 16.42 -2.60 -9.05
CA ALA A 267 16.79 -3.85 -8.39
C ALA A 267 15.76 -4.21 -7.33
N PHE A 268 15.43 -3.27 -6.44
CA PHE A 268 14.38 -3.47 -5.43
C PHE A 268 13.01 -3.81 -6.05
N LEU A 269 12.55 -3.05 -7.05
CA LEU A 269 11.25 -3.32 -7.66
C LEU A 269 11.20 -4.71 -8.33
N SER A 270 12.31 -5.18 -8.90
CA SER A 270 12.37 -6.50 -9.54
C SER A 270 12.36 -7.66 -8.55
N THR A 271 12.65 -7.42 -7.25
CA THR A 271 12.58 -8.44 -6.20
C THR A 271 11.23 -8.45 -5.46
N LEU A 272 10.33 -7.52 -5.77
CA LEU A 272 9.00 -7.48 -5.16
C LEU A 272 8.14 -8.65 -5.63
N ASP A 273 7.87 -9.56 -4.70
CA ASP A 273 6.87 -10.61 -4.86
C ASP A 273 5.46 -10.04 -5.06
N ARG A 274 4.60 -10.86 -5.66
CA ARG A 274 3.20 -10.52 -5.92
C ARG A 274 2.28 -11.49 -5.22
N LEU A 275 1.23 -10.97 -4.58
CA LEU A 275 0.23 -11.78 -3.91
C LEU A 275 -0.66 -12.46 -4.96
N SER A 276 -0.87 -13.77 -4.84
CA SER A 276 -1.75 -14.50 -5.76
C SER A 276 -3.22 -14.05 -5.58
N PRO A 277 -4.07 -14.12 -6.61
CA PRO A 277 -5.50 -13.82 -6.44
C PRO A 277 -6.18 -14.68 -5.37
N GLY A 278 -5.87 -15.97 -5.29
CA GLY A 278 -6.41 -16.87 -4.27
C GLY A 278 -5.94 -16.52 -2.86
N ASP A 279 -4.73 -15.98 -2.71
CA ASP A 279 -4.17 -15.54 -1.43
C ASP A 279 -4.80 -14.21 -0.99
N ALA A 280 -4.98 -13.28 -1.93
CA ALA A 280 -5.71 -12.05 -1.71
C ALA A 280 -7.14 -12.34 -1.22
N GLU A 281 -7.85 -13.30 -1.83
CA GLU A 281 -9.17 -13.72 -1.37
C GLU A 281 -9.15 -14.34 0.03
N ARG A 282 -8.18 -15.21 0.34
CA ARG A 282 -8.04 -15.79 1.69
C ARG A 282 -7.85 -14.73 2.75
N LEU A 283 -6.97 -13.75 2.48
CA LEU A 283 -6.71 -12.65 3.38
C LEU A 283 -7.93 -11.73 3.52
N ALA A 284 -8.56 -11.34 2.40
CA ALA A 284 -9.73 -10.46 2.39
C ALA A 284 -10.94 -11.04 3.16
N ARG A 285 -11.10 -12.37 3.21
CA ARG A 285 -12.18 -13.00 4.02
C ARG A 285 -12.10 -12.66 5.50
N GLN A 286 -10.92 -12.30 6.01
CA GLN A 286 -10.73 -11.88 7.39
C GLN A 286 -11.27 -10.46 7.64
N ALA A 287 -11.55 -9.66 6.60
CA ALA A 287 -12.00 -8.26 6.74
C ALA A 287 -13.32 -8.13 7.49
N LYS A 288 -14.17 -9.17 7.48
CA LYS A 288 -15.41 -9.22 8.26
C LYS A 288 -15.19 -9.17 9.79
N ARG A 289 -13.94 -9.32 10.25
CA ARG A 289 -13.55 -9.19 11.65
C ARG A 289 -13.25 -7.74 12.08
N ALA A 290 -13.14 -6.80 11.14
CA ALA A 290 -13.03 -5.37 11.45
C ALA A 290 -14.43 -4.82 11.80
N THR A 291 -14.92 -5.21 12.99
CA THR A 291 -16.21 -4.81 13.53
C THR A 291 -16.16 -3.42 14.16
N THR A 292 -17.29 -2.73 14.20
CA THR A 292 -17.45 -1.43 14.86
C THR A 292 -18.73 -1.40 15.68
N GLY A 293 -18.82 -0.50 16.64
CA GLY A 293 -20.00 -0.35 17.47
C GLY A 293 -20.25 -1.56 18.36
N THR A 294 -21.52 -1.95 18.47
CA THR A 294 -21.97 -3.06 19.32
C THR A 294 -21.45 -4.43 18.90
N ASP A 295 -20.95 -4.56 17.67
CA ASP A 295 -20.40 -5.82 17.15
C ASP A 295 -18.98 -6.11 17.69
N VAL A 296 -18.34 -5.13 18.35
CA VAL A 296 -17.04 -5.32 19.00
C VAL A 296 -17.24 -6.01 20.35
N ALA A 297 -17.19 -7.34 20.35
CA ALA A 297 -17.44 -8.16 21.55
C ALA A 297 -16.20 -8.36 22.45
N SER A 298 -14.99 -8.14 21.93
CA SER A 298 -13.74 -8.39 22.66
C SER A 298 -12.62 -7.46 22.21
N MET A 299 -11.65 -7.21 23.09
CA MET A 299 -10.45 -6.45 22.75
C MET A 299 -9.68 -7.13 21.61
N SER A 300 -9.35 -6.35 20.59
CA SER A 300 -8.60 -6.85 19.44
C SER A 300 -7.15 -7.16 19.83
N ARG A 301 -6.60 -8.25 19.31
CA ARG A 301 -5.17 -8.57 19.39
C ARG A 301 -4.63 -8.73 17.99
N SER A 302 -3.55 -8.00 17.69
CA SER A 302 -2.91 -8.10 16.39
C SER A 302 -2.08 -9.37 16.31
N ALA A 303 -2.26 -10.14 15.23
CA ALA A 303 -1.41 -11.31 14.95
C ALA A 303 0.02 -10.90 14.53
N ALA A 304 0.22 -9.62 14.18
CA ALA A 304 1.49 -9.08 13.72
C ALA A 304 2.51 -8.80 14.84
N THR A 305 2.19 -9.11 16.09
CA THR A 305 3.12 -8.97 17.21
C THR A 305 2.92 -10.09 18.22
N ARG A 306 4.01 -10.54 18.83
CA ARG A 306 3.99 -11.41 20.02
C ARG A 306 4.00 -10.63 21.34
N VAL A 307 4.24 -9.32 21.26
CA VAL A 307 4.25 -8.42 22.40
C VAL A 307 2.84 -7.89 22.61
N HIS A 308 2.21 -8.32 23.70
CA HIS A 308 0.89 -7.89 24.12
C HIS A 308 0.99 -7.32 25.53
N PRO A 309 1.19 -5.98 25.67
CA PRO A 309 1.19 -5.34 26.97
C PRO A 309 -0.10 -5.67 27.72
N ALA A 310 0.02 -6.02 29.01
CA ALA A 310 -1.15 -6.19 29.85
C ALA A 310 -1.91 -4.86 29.95
N LEU A 311 -3.24 -4.93 29.96
CA LEU A 311 -4.04 -3.80 30.37
C LEU A 311 -3.68 -3.44 31.83
N PRO A 312 -3.65 -2.14 32.19
CA PRO A 312 -3.54 -1.78 33.59
C PRO A 312 -4.74 -2.35 34.37
N LEU A 313 -4.52 -2.66 35.66
CA LEU A 313 -5.56 -3.20 36.53
C LEU A 313 -6.73 -2.22 36.72
N GLU A 314 -6.41 -0.92 36.68
CA GLU A 314 -7.36 0.16 36.84
C GLU A 314 -7.15 1.18 35.72
N VAL A 315 -8.25 1.65 35.14
CA VAL A 315 -8.28 2.76 34.17
C VAL A 315 -9.24 3.79 34.73
N HIS A 316 -8.76 5.02 34.90
CA HIS A 316 -9.61 6.11 35.34
C HIS A 316 -10.39 6.67 34.15
N ALA A 317 -11.68 6.89 34.37
CA ALA A 317 -12.56 7.49 33.39
C ALA A 317 -13.45 8.53 34.07
N GLU A 318 -13.71 9.63 33.36
CA GLU A 318 -14.65 10.65 33.77
C GLU A 318 -15.97 10.45 33.02
N VAL A 319 -17.07 10.38 33.77
CA VAL A 319 -18.41 10.23 33.21
C VAL A 319 -19.10 11.60 33.20
N GLY A 320 -19.52 12.03 32.01
CA GLY A 320 -20.30 13.25 31.79
C GLY A 320 -21.35 13.03 30.72
N ALA A 321 -21.41 13.92 29.71
CA ALA A 321 -22.22 13.68 28.51
C ALA A 321 -21.74 12.48 27.68
N GLY A 322 -20.51 12.03 27.92
CA GLY A 322 -19.92 10.80 27.39
C GLY A 322 -18.97 10.18 28.41
N LEU A 323 -18.10 9.28 27.94
CA LEU A 323 -17.04 8.67 28.74
C LEU A 323 -15.69 9.20 28.25
N SER A 324 -14.97 9.92 29.12
CA SER A 324 -13.62 10.42 28.85
C SER A 324 -12.60 9.51 29.51
N ILE A 325 -11.60 9.07 28.75
CA ILE A 325 -10.52 8.20 29.24
C ILE A 325 -9.20 8.83 28.80
N ASP A 326 -8.25 8.93 29.73
CA ASP A 326 -6.89 9.31 29.38
C ASP A 326 -6.24 8.22 28.50
N ALA A 327 -5.95 8.58 27.26
CA ALA A 327 -5.38 7.67 26.28
C ALA A 327 -4.00 7.14 26.70
N ALA A 328 -3.25 7.85 27.56
CA ALA A 328 -1.96 7.40 28.07
C ALA A 328 -2.09 6.18 29.01
N GLN A 329 -3.26 5.96 29.61
CA GLN A 329 -3.55 4.79 30.43
C GLN A 329 -3.90 3.56 29.58
N LEU A 330 -4.18 3.72 28.29
CA LEU A 330 -4.61 2.63 27.42
C LEU A 330 -3.44 2.02 26.66
N THR A 331 -3.44 0.69 26.57
CA THR A 331 -2.55 0.00 25.61
C THR A 331 -2.98 0.34 24.18
N PRO A 332 -2.08 0.27 23.18
CA PRO A 332 -2.43 0.53 21.79
C PRO A 332 -3.63 -0.29 21.29
N ALA A 333 -3.68 -1.57 21.67
CA ALA A 333 -4.79 -2.46 21.34
C ALA A 333 -6.11 -2.02 21.98
N ALA A 334 -6.08 -1.55 23.23
CA ALA A 334 -7.24 -1.04 23.92
C ALA A 334 -7.74 0.27 23.29
N LEU A 335 -6.83 1.22 23.03
CA LEU A 335 -7.16 2.49 22.39
C LEU A 335 -7.78 2.26 21.00
N ALA A 336 -7.18 1.39 20.19
CA ALA A 336 -7.74 1.00 18.90
C ALA A 336 -9.14 0.38 19.05
N THR A 337 -9.32 -0.53 20.02
CA THR A 337 -10.62 -1.16 20.29
C THR A 337 -11.67 -0.12 20.67
N PHE A 338 -11.38 0.79 21.60
CA PHE A 338 -12.31 1.86 22.01
C PHE A 338 -12.68 2.77 20.84
N LYS A 339 -11.74 3.12 19.96
CA LYS A 339 -12.06 3.86 18.73
C LYS A 339 -13.06 3.12 17.84
N HIS A 340 -12.92 1.80 17.68
CA HIS A 340 -13.85 1.00 16.88
C HIS A 340 -15.22 0.82 17.57
N VAL A 341 -15.24 0.67 18.90
CA VAL A 341 -16.49 0.60 19.70
C VAL A 341 -17.24 1.93 19.60
N ALA A 342 -16.54 3.05 19.73
CA ALA A 342 -17.09 4.40 19.64
C ALA A 342 -17.28 4.88 18.19
N ALA A 343 -17.30 3.97 17.21
CA ALA A 343 -17.56 4.29 15.81
C ALA A 343 -18.67 3.40 15.26
N MET A 344 -19.31 3.86 14.20
CA MET A 344 -20.32 3.08 13.48
C MET A 344 -20.06 3.11 11.98
N ALA A 345 -20.36 2.01 11.30
CA ALA A 345 -20.36 1.92 9.86
C ALA A 345 -21.31 3.00 9.28
N ASN A 346 -20.84 3.82 8.34
CA ASN A 346 -21.65 4.87 7.73
C ASN A 346 -22.60 4.28 6.67
N PRO A 347 -23.93 4.19 6.91
CA PRO A 347 -24.84 3.58 5.94
C PRO A 347 -24.84 4.33 4.60
N LYS A 348 -24.58 5.64 4.61
CA LYS A 348 -24.51 6.45 3.39
C LYS A 348 -23.38 6.05 2.48
N PHE A 349 -22.22 5.71 3.06
CA PHE A 349 -21.06 5.22 2.30
C PHE A 349 -21.41 3.95 1.53
N TYR A 350 -21.99 2.96 2.22
CA TYR A 350 -22.35 1.68 1.62
C TYR A 350 -23.52 1.80 0.62
N GLU A 351 -24.45 2.74 0.86
CA GLU A 351 -25.50 3.07 -0.11
C GLU A 351 -24.89 3.61 -1.42
N LEU A 352 -24.00 4.62 -1.33
CA LEU A 352 -23.33 5.19 -2.51
C LEU A 352 -22.53 4.14 -3.26
N GLN A 353 -21.83 3.27 -2.54
CA GLN A 353 -21.08 2.16 -3.12
C GLN A 353 -21.99 1.19 -3.90
N ARG A 354 -23.13 0.79 -3.31
CA ARG A 354 -24.12 -0.09 -3.97
C ARG A 354 -24.73 0.57 -5.20
N LEU A 355 -24.97 1.88 -5.15
CA LEU A 355 -25.49 2.68 -6.25
C LEU A 355 -24.42 3.05 -7.30
N ARG A 356 -23.17 2.60 -7.14
CA ARG A 356 -22.04 2.92 -8.03
C ARG A 356 -21.79 4.41 -8.16
N LYS A 357 -22.07 5.17 -7.09
CA LYS A 357 -21.82 6.60 -7.00
C LYS A 357 -20.50 6.87 -6.29
N SER A 358 -19.95 8.06 -6.53
CA SER A 358 -18.74 8.52 -5.84
C SER A 358 -18.93 8.49 -4.32
N THR A 359 -17.94 7.95 -3.61
CA THR A 359 -17.83 7.98 -2.15
C THR A 359 -16.91 9.10 -1.66
N TRP A 360 -16.53 10.02 -2.56
CA TRP A 360 -15.70 11.18 -2.22
C TRP A 360 -16.33 11.99 -1.09
N ASP A 361 -15.53 12.33 -0.08
CA ASP A 361 -15.94 13.09 1.12
C ASP A 361 -17.03 12.42 1.98
N THR A 362 -17.32 11.14 1.73
CA THR A 362 -18.20 10.34 2.60
C THR A 362 -17.33 9.32 3.35
N PRO A 363 -17.09 9.47 4.67
CA PRO A 363 -16.23 8.55 5.40
C PRO A 363 -16.92 7.20 5.58
N ARG A 364 -16.15 6.10 5.57
CA ARG A 364 -16.70 4.74 5.80
C ARG A 364 -17.19 4.53 7.23
N PHE A 365 -16.61 5.23 8.19
CA PHE A 365 -16.98 5.17 9.60
C PHE A 365 -17.34 6.56 10.12
N ILE A 366 -18.47 6.64 10.84
CA ILE A 366 -18.84 7.81 11.62
C ILE A 366 -18.18 7.65 12.99
N ARG A 367 -17.39 8.65 13.39
CA ARG A 367 -16.72 8.69 14.69
C ARG A 367 -17.70 9.25 15.72
N GLY A 368 -17.86 8.54 16.83
CA GLY A 368 -18.57 8.98 18.03
C GLY A 368 -17.61 9.27 19.18
N TYR A 369 -16.37 9.63 18.87
CA TYR A 369 -15.33 10.02 19.84
C TYR A 369 -14.52 11.19 19.28
N ASP A 370 -13.92 11.94 20.20
CA ASP A 370 -12.91 12.96 19.92
C ASP A 370 -11.60 12.62 20.66
N LEU A 371 -10.48 13.11 20.16
CA LEU A 371 -9.19 13.03 20.84
C LEU A 371 -8.75 14.46 21.14
N THR A 372 -8.73 14.84 22.42
CA THR A 372 -8.21 16.13 22.87
C THR A 372 -6.72 15.98 23.22
N LEU A 373 -5.96 17.03 22.94
CA LEU A 373 -4.58 17.19 23.40
C LEU A 373 -4.67 18.18 24.56
N ASP A 374 -5.07 17.69 25.73
CA ASP A 374 -5.05 18.48 26.96
C ASP A 374 -3.64 18.50 27.58
#